data_AF-A0A955V8V4-F1
#
_entry.id   AF-A0A955V8V4-F1
#
_cell.length_a   1.000
_cell.length_b   1.000
_cell.length_c   1.000
_cell.angle_alpha   90.00
_cell.angle_beta   90.00
_cell.angle_gamma   90.00
#
_symmetry.space_group_name_H-M   'P 1'
#
loop_
_entity.id
_entity.type
_entity.pdbx_description
1 polymer ?
#
loop_
_entity_poly.entity_id
_entity_poly.type
_entity_poly.pdbx_seq_one_letter_code
_entity_poly.pdbx_strand_id
1 'polypeptide(L)'
;HRGHAGVDALLWRDDGGALRLKPLLEVNPRVTMGLVALSLARHLAPGVTGDWRLLGRRHLDAARAPSLAALAAALGAAHPLATDATGALVGGALFTNDPARAQVCLGVALIGDAAGTADLGLA
;
A
#
# COMPACT_ATOMS: atom_id res chain seq x y z
N HIS A 1 -21.08 -7.40 20.41
CA HIS A 1 -19.64 -7.36 20.08
C HIS A 1 -19.17 -5.90 20.04
N ARG A 2 -17.93 -5.59 20.42
CA ARG A 2 -17.32 -4.24 20.35
C ARG A 2 -15.88 -4.36 19.84
N GLY A 3 -15.48 -3.54 18.89
CA GLY A 3 -14.13 -3.55 18.30
C GLY A 3 -14.15 -3.41 16.77
N HIS A 4 -12.97 -3.44 16.17
CA HIS A 4 -12.81 -3.40 14.72
C HIS A 4 -13.07 -4.79 14.11
N ALA A 5 -13.70 -4.82 12.94
CA ALA A 5 -13.90 -6.01 12.15
C ALA A 5 -13.55 -5.72 10.68
N GLY A 6 -12.58 -6.46 10.15
CA GLY A 6 -12.37 -6.55 8.70
C GLY A 6 -13.39 -7.51 8.09
N VAL A 7 -13.94 -7.17 6.93
CA VAL A 7 -14.84 -8.02 6.17
C VAL A 7 -14.19 -8.31 4.83
N ASP A 8 -13.97 -9.58 4.55
CA ASP A 8 -13.44 -10.02 3.27
C ASP A 8 -14.58 -10.33 2.32
N ALA A 9 -14.46 -9.86 1.08
CA ALA A 9 -15.42 -10.06 0.00
C ALA A 9 -14.74 -10.61 -1.26
N LEU A 10 -15.49 -11.30 -2.10
CA LEU A 10 -15.00 -11.84 -3.37
C LEU A 10 -15.68 -11.15 -4.54
N LEU A 11 -14.88 -10.64 -5.48
CA LEU A 11 -15.35 -10.31 -6.83
C LEU A 11 -14.84 -11.39 -7.79
N TRP A 12 -15.73 -11.91 -8.65
CA TRP A 12 -15.35 -12.85 -9.70
C TRP A 12 -16.17 -12.60 -10.97
N ARG A 13 -15.74 -13.17 -12.10
CA ARG A 13 -16.57 -13.27 -13.30
C ARG A 13 -17.15 -14.67 -13.39
N ASP A 14 -18.46 -14.77 -13.61
CA ASP A 14 -19.09 -16.06 -13.89
C ASP A 14 -18.75 -16.56 -15.31
N ASP A 15 -19.24 -17.76 -15.66
CA ASP A 15 -19.00 -18.37 -16.97
C ASP A 15 -19.55 -17.55 -18.14
N GLY A 16 -20.49 -16.63 -17.87
CA GLY A 16 -21.02 -15.66 -18.84
C GLY A 16 -20.24 -14.35 -18.88
N GLY A 17 -19.15 -14.22 -18.11
CA GLY A 17 -18.32 -13.03 -18.01
C GLY A 17 -18.90 -11.92 -17.12
N ALA A 18 -20.07 -12.14 -16.51
CA ALA A 18 -20.71 -11.14 -15.66
C ALA A 18 -19.97 -11.01 -14.33
N LEU A 19 -19.76 -9.77 -13.88
CA LEU A 19 -19.13 -9.49 -12.59
C LEU A 19 -20.10 -9.85 -11.45
N ARG A 20 -19.63 -10.66 -10.51
CA ARG A 20 -20.37 -11.13 -9.35
C ARG A 20 -19.64 -10.73 -8.06
N LEU A 21 -20.42 -10.52 -7.00
CA LEU A 21 -19.94 -10.15 -5.68
C LEU A 21 -20.48 -11.14 -4.64
N LYS A 22 -19.57 -11.68 -3.82
CA LYS A 22 -19.89 -12.38 -2.58
C LYS A 22 -19.46 -11.45 -1.45
N PRO A 23 -20.40 -10.69 -0.86
CA PRO A 23 -20.05 -9.57 0.01
C PRO A 23 -19.49 -10.00 1.38
N LEU A 24 -19.70 -11.26 1.76
CA LEU A 24 -19.22 -11.82 3.02
C LEU A 24 -18.58 -13.19 2.78
N LEU A 25 -17.25 -13.24 2.87
CA LEU A 25 -16.47 -14.47 2.92
C LEU A 25 -16.04 -14.78 4.35
N GLU A 26 -15.39 -13.83 5.00
CA GLU A 26 -14.78 -13.97 6.32
C GLU A 26 -14.92 -12.66 7.11
N VAL A 27 -14.99 -12.77 8.44
CA VAL A 27 -14.88 -11.63 9.36
C VAL A 27 -13.62 -11.79 10.19
N ASN A 28 -12.75 -10.79 10.15
CA ASN A 28 -11.51 -10.69 10.89
C ASN A 28 -11.68 -9.72 12.08
N PRO A 29 -12.03 -10.18 13.31
CA PRO A 29 -12.27 -9.31 14.46
C PRO A 29 -10.96 -8.85 15.12
N ARG A 30 -10.12 -8.18 14.32
CA ARG A 30 -8.82 -7.62 14.69
C ARG A 30 -8.59 -6.32 13.93
N VAL A 31 -7.58 -5.56 14.33
CA VAL A 31 -7.05 -4.47 13.48
C VAL A 31 -6.43 -5.11 12.24
N THR A 32 -7.01 -4.81 11.07
CA THR A 32 -6.55 -5.33 9.78
C THR A 32 -5.77 -4.27 9.02
N MET A 33 -5.04 -4.70 7.98
CA MET A 33 -4.40 -3.80 7.03
C MET A 33 -5.39 -2.77 6.45
N GLY A 34 -6.62 -3.17 6.14
CA GLY A 34 -7.65 -2.22 5.65
C GLY A 34 -7.88 -1.03 6.59
N LEU A 35 -7.84 -1.26 7.92
CA LEU A 35 -7.97 -0.17 8.88
C LEU A 35 -6.73 0.72 8.94
N VAL A 36 -5.53 0.15 8.80
CA VAL A 36 -4.28 0.92 8.70
C VAL A 36 -4.30 1.80 7.45
N ALA A 37 -4.71 1.26 6.30
CA ALA A 37 -4.85 2.01 5.05
C ALA A 37 -5.88 3.14 5.19
N LEU A 38 -7.05 2.88 5.79
CA LEU A 38 -8.04 3.91 6.07
C LEU A 38 -7.51 4.98 7.02
N SER A 39 -6.67 4.59 7.99
CA SER A 39 -6.03 5.52 8.90
C SER A 39 -5.04 6.42 8.18
N LEU A 40 -4.19 5.85 7.31
CA LEU A 40 -3.25 6.60 6.48
C LEU A 40 -3.97 7.56 5.51
N ALA A 41 -5.11 7.13 4.95
CA ALA A 41 -5.89 7.95 4.02
C ALA A 41 -6.34 9.29 4.64
N ARG A 42 -6.54 9.36 5.96
CA ARG A 42 -6.90 10.62 6.66
C ARG A 42 -5.76 11.64 6.71
N HIS A 43 -4.54 11.23 6.39
CA HIS A 43 -3.37 12.10 6.32
C HIS A 43 -3.09 12.58 4.90
N LEU A 44 -3.84 12.12 3.90
CA LEU A 44 -3.68 12.58 2.51
C LEU A 44 -4.33 13.95 2.32
N ALA A 45 -3.71 14.80 1.50
CA ALA A 45 -4.34 16.04 1.08
C ALA A 45 -5.58 15.77 0.20
N PRO A 46 -6.55 16.70 0.13
CA PRO A 46 -7.73 16.54 -0.71
C PRO A 46 -7.37 16.25 -2.17
N GLY A 47 -7.99 15.22 -2.75
CA GLY A 47 -7.73 14.79 -4.13
C GLY A 47 -6.47 13.94 -4.32
N VAL A 48 -5.66 13.74 -3.28
CA VAL A 48 -4.49 12.87 -3.33
C VAL A 48 -4.90 11.44 -2.97
N THR A 49 -4.35 10.48 -3.71
CA THR A 49 -4.54 9.06 -3.47
C THR A 49 -3.24 8.39 -3.06
N GLY A 50 -3.33 7.15 -2.59
CA GLY A 50 -2.14 6.35 -2.30
C GLY A 50 -2.37 4.88 -2.60
N ASP A 51 -1.28 4.22 -3.00
CA ASP A 51 -1.24 2.78 -3.18
C ASP A 51 -0.32 2.17 -2.10
N TRP A 52 -0.88 1.28 -1.28
CA TRP A 52 -0.13 0.60 -0.23
C TRP A 52 0.29 -0.79 -0.69
N ARG A 53 1.61 -0.98 -0.82
CA ARG A 53 2.23 -2.20 -1.35
C ARG A 53 3.04 -2.92 -0.30
N LEU A 54 3.04 -4.25 -0.41
CA LEU A 54 4.00 -5.12 0.28
C LEU A 54 5.08 -5.57 -0.70
N LEU A 55 6.28 -5.03 -0.53
CA LEU A 55 7.43 -5.35 -1.36
C LEU A 55 8.24 -6.50 -0.73
N GLY A 56 8.18 -7.68 -1.33
CA GLY A 56 9.00 -8.84 -0.95
C GLY A 56 10.08 -9.20 -1.97
N ARG A 57 10.60 -10.43 -1.88
CA ARG A 57 11.73 -10.95 -2.66
C ARG A 57 11.65 -10.68 -4.17
N ARG A 58 10.49 -10.90 -4.79
CA ARG A 58 10.29 -10.65 -6.23
C ARG A 58 10.69 -9.24 -6.67
N HIS A 59 10.46 -8.24 -5.83
CA HIS A 59 10.79 -6.84 -6.15
C HIS A 59 12.26 -6.54 -5.90
N LEU A 60 12.92 -7.26 -4.98
CA LEU A 60 14.38 -7.18 -4.85
C LEU A 60 15.06 -7.71 -6.10
N ASP A 61 14.59 -8.86 -6.60
CA ASP A 61 15.15 -9.49 -7.80
C ASP A 61 14.93 -8.58 -9.04
N ALA A 62 13.73 -8.04 -9.22
CA ALA A 62 13.42 -7.08 -10.30
C ALA A 62 14.27 -5.79 -10.21
N ALA A 63 14.38 -5.20 -9.03
CA ALA A 63 15.18 -3.99 -8.79
C ALA A 63 16.71 -4.24 -8.77
N ARG A 64 17.14 -5.51 -8.77
CA ARG A 64 18.53 -5.92 -8.45
C ARG A 64 19.03 -5.32 -7.13
N ALA A 65 18.13 -5.15 -6.17
CA ALA A 65 18.45 -4.58 -4.87
C ALA A 65 18.99 -5.66 -3.92
N PRO A 66 20.11 -5.41 -3.21
CA PRO A 66 20.73 -6.42 -2.35
C PRO A 66 19.94 -6.71 -1.06
N SER A 67 19.01 -5.83 -0.68
CA SER A 67 18.20 -5.97 0.53
C SER A 67 16.96 -5.07 0.50
N LEU A 68 15.99 -5.33 1.38
CA LEU A 68 14.81 -4.47 1.56
C LEU A 68 15.19 -3.06 2.01
N ALA A 69 16.23 -2.92 2.84
CA ALA A 69 16.76 -1.63 3.25
C ALA A 69 17.34 -0.83 2.06
N ALA A 70 18.09 -1.51 1.17
CA ALA A 70 18.62 -0.87 -0.03
C ALA A 70 17.50 -0.47 -1.01
N LEU A 71 16.48 -1.32 -1.15
CA LEU A 71 15.29 -1.00 -1.95
C LEU A 71 14.53 0.20 -1.36
N ALA A 72 14.36 0.26 -0.04
CA ALA A 72 13.73 1.40 0.63
C ALA A 72 14.52 2.70 0.42
N ALA A 73 15.85 2.65 0.54
CA ALA A 73 16.70 3.81 0.31
C ALA A 73 16.57 4.32 -1.14
N ALA A 74 16.60 3.42 -2.13
CA ALA A 74 16.40 3.77 -3.53
C ALA A 74 15.02 4.37 -3.79
N LEU A 75 13.95 3.76 -3.25
CA LEU A 75 12.58 4.27 -3.37
C LEU A 75 12.39 5.63 -2.70
N GLY A 76 12.95 5.83 -1.51
CA GLY A 76 12.86 7.10 -0.79
C GLY A 76 13.63 8.22 -1.51
N ALA A 77 14.75 7.89 -2.15
CA ALA A 77 15.49 8.85 -2.98
C ALA A 77 14.75 9.21 -4.27
N ALA A 78 14.13 8.23 -4.92
CA ALA A 78 13.35 8.45 -6.15
C ALA A 78 12.01 9.16 -5.89
N HIS A 79 11.40 8.90 -4.72
CA HIS A 79 10.09 9.40 -4.33
C HIS A 79 10.15 10.02 -2.92
N PRO A 80 10.81 11.18 -2.76
CA PRO A 80 10.90 11.82 -1.45
C PRO A 80 9.51 12.17 -0.93
N LEU A 81 9.27 11.89 0.36
CA LEU A 81 8.00 12.19 1.01
C LEU A 81 7.76 13.70 1.04
N ALA A 82 6.58 14.12 0.61
CA ALA A 82 6.19 15.52 0.54
C ALA A 82 4.88 15.77 1.29
N THR A 83 4.83 16.90 1.98
CA THR A 83 3.64 17.42 2.67
C THR A 83 3.32 18.83 2.20
N ASP A 84 2.05 19.22 2.26
CA ASP A 84 1.65 20.61 2.12
C ASP A 84 1.91 21.44 3.39
N ALA A 85 1.52 22.72 3.37
CA ALA A 85 1.68 23.64 4.49
C ALA A 85 0.89 23.24 5.76
N THR A 86 -0.10 22.34 5.64
CA THR A 86 -0.89 21.81 6.76
C THR A 86 -0.30 20.52 7.33
N GLY A 87 0.73 19.97 6.68
CA GLY A 87 1.31 18.68 7.01
C GLY A 87 0.58 17.49 6.38
N ALA A 88 -0.40 17.73 5.49
CA ALA A 88 -1.06 16.66 4.77
C ALA A 88 -0.14 16.11 3.68
N LEU A 89 -0.15 14.79 3.49
CA LEU A 89 0.68 14.07 2.55
C LEU A 89 0.20 14.37 1.12
N VAL A 90 1.12 14.84 0.29
CA VAL A 90 0.85 15.18 -1.12
C VAL A 90 1.61 14.32 -2.11
N GLY A 91 2.67 13.64 -1.67
CA GLY A 91 3.45 12.78 -2.55
C GLY A 91 4.55 11.97 -1.86
N GLY A 92 5.11 11.01 -2.59
CA GLY A 92 6.32 10.28 -2.21
C GLY A 92 6.07 8.93 -1.55
N ALA A 93 7.15 8.31 -1.07
CA ALA A 93 7.12 6.99 -0.44
C ALA A 93 7.10 7.10 1.09
N LEU A 94 6.03 6.60 1.71
CA LEU A 94 5.90 6.47 3.16
C LEU A 94 6.06 5.00 3.57
N PHE A 95 7.14 4.68 4.30
CA PHE A 95 7.36 3.32 4.81
C PHE A 95 6.49 3.07 6.05
N THR A 96 5.81 1.92 6.06
CA THR A 96 4.85 1.51 7.10
C THR A 96 5.42 0.48 8.08
N ASN A 97 6.64 0.03 7.83
CA ASN A 97 7.47 -0.72 8.76
C ASN A 97 8.94 -0.27 8.62
N ASP A 98 9.76 -0.56 9.62
CA ASP A 98 11.17 -0.19 9.65
C ASP A 98 11.97 -0.94 8.54
N PRO A 99 12.52 -0.23 7.53
CA PRO A 99 13.26 -0.86 6.45
C PRO A 99 14.54 -1.56 6.90
N ALA A 100 15.17 -1.10 7.99
CA ALA A 100 16.39 -1.70 8.51
C ALA A 100 16.12 -3.03 9.23
N ARG A 101 14.87 -3.28 9.64
CA ARG A 101 14.46 -4.48 10.37
C ARG A 101 13.54 -5.39 9.55
N ALA A 102 13.11 -4.97 8.37
CA ALA A 102 12.26 -5.75 7.49
C ALA A 102 12.99 -7.01 6.99
N GLN A 103 12.42 -8.19 7.26
CA GLN A 103 12.99 -9.48 6.84
C GLN A 103 12.25 -10.12 5.67
N VAL A 104 10.90 -10.02 5.67
CA VAL A 104 10.04 -10.71 4.69
C VAL A 104 9.47 -9.75 3.66
N CYS A 105 8.96 -8.61 4.13
CA CYS A 105 8.40 -7.59 3.26
C CYS A 105 8.61 -6.19 3.82
N LEU A 106 8.71 -5.23 2.91
CA LEU A 106 8.70 -3.80 3.16
C LEU A 106 7.31 -3.27 2.77
N GLY A 107 6.59 -2.71 3.72
CA GLY A 107 5.33 -2.03 3.46
C GLY A 107 5.58 -0.58 3.10
N VAL A 108 5.09 -0.13 1.95
CA VAL A 108 5.26 1.26 1.47
C VAL A 108 3.94 1.79 0.91
N ALA A 109 3.50 2.95 1.40
CA ALA A 109 2.43 3.72 0.81
C ALA A 109 3.04 4.73 -0.15
N LEU A 110 2.74 4.57 -1.44
CA LEU A 110 3.15 5.48 -2.50
C LEU A 110 2.04 6.51 -2.68
N ILE A 111 2.36 7.76 -2.44
CA ILE A 111 1.40 8.86 -2.38
C ILE A 111 1.55 9.69 -3.64
N GLY A 112 0.42 10.06 -4.25
CA GLY A 112 0.41 10.90 -5.44
C GLY A 112 -0.87 10.74 -6.27
N ASP A 113 -0.79 11.25 -7.49
CA ASP A 113 -1.91 11.26 -8.42
C ASP A 113 -2.25 9.84 -8.90
N ALA A 114 -3.54 9.56 -9.12
CA ALA A 114 -4.05 8.22 -9.40
C ALA A 114 -3.43 7.55 -10.64
N ALA A 115 -2.89 8.35 -11.57
CA ALA A 115 -2.22 7.89 -12.79
C ALA A 115 -0.73 7.50 -12.60
N GLY A 116 -0.09 7.92 -11.50
CA GLY A 116 1.35 7.75 -11.28
C GLY A 116 1.77 6.49 -10.51
N THR A 117 0.81 5.72 -9.99
CA THR A 117 1.10 4.49 -9.23
C THR A 117 1.48 3.32 -10.14
N ALA A 118 1.25 3.42 -11.45
CA ALA A 118 1.33 2.28 -12.37
C ALA A 118 2.75 1.78 -12.65
N ASP A 119 3.80 2.57 -12.46
CA ASP A 119 5.15 2.13 -12.87
C ASP A 119 6.25 2.63 -11.94
N LEU A 120 6.62 1.79 -10.96
CA LEU A 120 7.86 1.97 -10.21
C LEU A 120 9.08 1.42 -10.98
N GLY A 121 8.93 0.95 -12.23
CA GLY A 121 9.99 0.22 -12.92
C GLY A 121 10.43 -1.04 -12.16
N LEU A 122 9.55 -1.57 -11.29
CA LEU A 122 9.79 -2.76 -10.47
C LEU A 122 9.14 -4.03 -11.07
N ALA A 123 8.71 -3.96 -12.34
CA ALA A 123 8.23 -5.11 -13.10
C ALA A 123 9.41 -5.92 -13.66
#